data_AF-A0A3R7TQD4-F1
#
_entry.id   AF-A0A3R7TQD4-F1
#
_cell.length_a   1.000
_cell.length_b   1.000
_cell.length_c   1.000
_cell.angle_alpha   90.00
_cell.angle_beta   90.00
_cell.angle_gamma   90.00
#
_symmetry.space_group_name_H-M   'P 1'
#
loop_
_entity.id
_entity.type
_entity.pdbx_description
1 polymer ?
#
loop_
_entity_poly.entity_id
_entity_poly.type
_entity_poly.pdbx_seq_one_letter_code
_entity_poly.pdbx_strand_id
1 'polypeptide(L)'
;MTDFGLILTYLMISVAIIACIVSPVLQIKNNPQKIKKMIMPLLSILFILGFSLLIASNEVLPNYTNSNGDLISTGLSKFVGGCLITFYMLALIAFGTVIYSELLHKLFKNGKK
;
A
#
# COMPACT_ATOMS: atom_id res chain seq x y z
N MET A 1 17.12 -29.37 10.58
CA MET A 1 16.21 -28.86 11.65
C MET A 1 15.60 -27.51 11.30
N THR A 2 16.22 -26.70 10.43
CA THR A 2 15.67 -25.45 9.88
C THR A 2 14.57 -25.66 8.81
N ASP A 3 14.50 -26.85 8.21
CA ASP A 3 13.64 -27.12 7.05
C ASP A 3 12.16 -27.28 7.42
N PHE A 4 11.86 -27.81 8.60
CA PHE A 4 10.47 -28.03 9.04
C PHE A 4 9.73 -26.71 9.31
N GLY A 5 10.42 -25.75 9.94
CA GLY A 5 9.87 -24.42 10.17
C GLY A 5 9.58 -23.70 8.85
N LEU A 6 10.50 -23.78 7.89
CA LEU A 6 10.34 -23.18 6.57
C LEU A 6 9.17 -23.81 5.79
N ILE A 7 9.05 -25.15 5.82
CA ILE A 7 7.94 -25.89 5.19
C ILE A 7 6.59 -25.45 5.78
N LEU A 8 6.51 -25.30 7.10
CA LEU A 8 5.28 -24.90 7.79
C LEU A 8 4.89 -23.47 7.42
N THR A 9 5.86 -22.56 7.34
CA THR A 9 5.63 -21.18 6.90
C THR A 9 5.11 -21.13 5.47
N TYR A 10 5.68 -21.91 4.54
CA TYR A 10 5.18 -21.99 3.17
C TYR A 10 3.75 -22.54 3.10
N LEU A 11 3.40 -23.53 3.92
CA LEU A 11 2.06 -24.08 3.97
C LEU A 11 1.05 -23.04 4.51
N MET A 12 1.41 -22.34 5.59
CA MET A 12 0.61 -21.27 6.16
C MET A 12 0.41 -20.10 5.19
N ILE A 13 1.47 -19.67 4.49
CA ILE A 13 1.38 -18.61 3.49
C ILE A 13 0.43 -19.03 2.36
N SER A 14 0.50 -20.30 1.93
CA SER A 14 -0.35 -20.83 0.86
C SER A 14 -1.82 -20.82 1.25
N VAL A 15 -2.14 -21.28 2.47
CA VAL A 15 -3.52 -21.23 3.00
C VAL A 15 -4.00 -19.79 3.16
N ALA A 16 -3.14 -18.88 3.64
CA ALA A 16 -3.48 -17.47 3.79
C ALA A 16 -3.77 -16.82 2.44
N ILE A 17 -2.99 -17.11 1.40
CA ILE A 17 -3.22 -16.62 0.04
C ILE A 17 -4.57 -17.10 -0.48
N ILE A 18 -4.88 -18.40 -0.32
CA ILE A 18 -6.16 -18.97 -0.74
C ILE A 18 -7.32 -18.28 0.01
N ALA A 19 -7.23 -18.13 1.32
CA ALA A 19 -8.25 -17.47 2.13
C ALA A 19 -8.45 -16.00 1.73
N CYS A 20 -7.34 -15.29 1.46
CA CYS A 20 -7.35 -13.88 1.03
C CYS A 20 -8.04 -13.68 -0.32
N ILE A 21 -7.93 -14.64 -1.24
CA ILE A 21 -8.60 -14.60 -2.54
C ILE A 21 -10.07 -15.06 -2.44
N VAL A 22 -10.33 -16.16 -1.72
CA VAL A 22 -11.67 -16.75 -1.61
C VAL A 22 -12.64 -15.84 -0.87
N SER A 23 -12.20 -15.19 0.20
CA SER A 23 -13.03 -14.28 1.00
C SER A 23 -13.71 -13.18 0.18
N PRO A 24 -12.99 -12.35 -0.60
CA PRO A 24 -13.60 -11.32 -1.40
C PRO A 24 -14.45 -11.88 -2.55
N VAL A 25 -14.03 -12.97 -3.19
CA VAL A 25 -14.81 -13.62 -4.26
C VAL A 25 -16.18 -14.08 -3.76
N LEU A 26 -16.25 -14.68 -2.57
CA LEU A 26 -17.52 -15.07 -1.94
C LEU A 26 -18.38 -13.86 -1.57
N GLN A 27 -17.77 -12.79 -1.06
CA GLN A 27 -18.48 -11.55 -0.73
C GLN A 27 -19.09 -10.87 -1.96
N ILE A 28 -18.40 -10.94 -3.10
CA ILE A 28 -18.87 -10.40 -4.38
C ILE A 28 -20.07 -11.20 -4.90
N LYS A 29 -20.01 -12.53 -4.84
CA LYS A 29 -21.11 -13.41 -5.29
C LYS A 29 -22.40 -13.17 -4.50
N ASN A 30 -22.28 -13.01 -3.18
CA ASN A 30 -23.46 -12.87 -2.31
C ASN A 30 -24.02 -11.44 -2.28
N ASN A 31 -23.22 -10.42 -2.62
CA ASN A 31 -23.70 -9.05 -2.67
C ASN A 31 -22.91 -8.20 -3.69
N PRO A 32 -23.39 -8.11 -4.95
CA PRO A 32 -22.70 -7.38 -6.01
C PRO A 32 -22.60 -5.87 -5.73
N GLN A 33 -23.44 -5.31 -4.85
CA GLN A 33 -23.33 -3.89 -4.47
C GLN A 33 -22.07 -3.61 -3.63
N LYS A 34 -21.52 -4.62 -2.94
CA LYS A 34 -20.28 -4.50 -2.16
C LYS A 34 -19.03 -4.44 -3.02
N ILE A 35 -19.09 -4.84 -4.29
CA ILE A 35 -17.96 -4.75 -5.24
C ILE A 35 -17.42 -3.32 -5.29
N LYS A 36 -18.32 -2.32 -5.38
CA LYS A 36 -17.92 -0.90 -5.44
C LYS A 36 -17.11 -0.48 -4.21
N LYS A 37 -17.50 -0.95 -3.01
CA LYS A 37 -16.78 -0.64 -1.76
C LYS A 37 -15.40 -1.28 -1.70
N MET A 38 -15.20 -2.41 -2.38
CA MET A 38 -13.93 -3.11 -2.40
C MET A 38 -13.00 -2.60 -3.50
N ILE A 39 -13.54 -2.23 -4.67
CA ILE A 39 -12.75 -1.77 -5.81
C ILE A 39 -12.33 -0.31 -5.66
N MET A 40 -13.11 0.51 -4.95
CA MET A 40 -12.81 1.92 -4.69
C MET A 40 -11.45 2.12 -4.02
N PRO A 41 -11.13 1.48 -2.86
CA PRO A 41 -9.82 1.65 -2.23
C PRO A 41 -8.68 1.11 -3.08
N LEU A 42 -8.89 0.00 -3.80
CA LEU A 42 -7.89 -0.59 -4.68
C LEU A 42 -7.53 0.36 -5.83
N LEU A 43 -8.54 0.98 -6.44
CA LEU A 43 -8.36 1.95 -7.51
C LEU A 43 -7.71 3.24 -7.01
N SER A 44 -8.08 3.72 -5.82
CA SER A 44 -7.45 4.88 -5.19
C SER A 44 -5.96 4.63 -4.92
N ILE A 45 -5.58 3.44 -4.44
CA ILE A 45 -4.16 3.10 -4.22
C ILE A 45 -3.39 3.10 -5.53
N LEU A 46 -3.96 2.52 -6.58
CA LEU A 46 -3.33 2.42 -7.89
C LEU A 46 -3.15 3.79 -8.52
N PHE A 47 -4.14 4.68 -8.34
CA PHE A 47 -4.08 6.06 -8.80
C PHE A 47 -2.97 6.84 -8.10
N ILE A 48 -2.86 6.74 -6.77
CA ILE A 48 -1.78 7.40 -6.01
C ILE A 48 -0.42 6.86 -6.45
N LEU A 49 -0.31 5.55 -6.71
CA LEU A 49 0.93 4.92 -7.16
C LEU A 49 1.35 5.39 -8.55
N GLY A 50 0.42 5.44 -9.50
CA GLY A 50 0.69 6.01 -10.82
C GLY A 50 1.07 7.49 -10.77
N PHE A 51 0.35 8.29 -9.99
CA PHE A 51 0.63 9.71 -9.82
C PHE A 51 2.01 9.97 -9.19
N SER A 52 2.37 9.16 -8.19
CA SER A 52 3.67 9.23 -7.53
C SER A 52 4.82 8.84 -8.45
N LEU A 53 4.67 7.81 -9.29
CA LEU A 53 5.67 7.43 -10.28
C LEU A 53 5.84 8.47 -11.41
N LEU A 54 4.79 9.25 -11.70
CA LEU A 54 4.87 10.37 -12.66
C LEU A 54 5.66 11.56 -12.08
N ILE A 55 5.44 11.87 -10.80
CA ILE A 55 6.11 12.98 -10.10
C ILE A 55 7.54 12.60 -9.69
N ALA A 56 7.80 11.31 -9.46
CA ALA A 56 9.10 10.83 -9.07
C ALA A 56 10.17 11.28 -10.07
N SER A 57 11.01 12.21 -9.64
CA SER A 57 12.22 12.57 -10.38
C SER A 57 13.21 11.43 -10.30
N ASN A 58 14.10 11.38 -11.28
CA ASN A 58 15.18 10.41 -11.29
C ASN A 58 16.42 10.86 -10.51
N GLU A 59 16.30 11.97 -9.79
CA GLU A 59 17.44 12.63 -9.16
C GLU A 59 17.84 11.84 -7.92
N VAL A 60 19.09 11.41 -7.89
CA VAL A 60 19.70 10.70 -6.75
C VAL A 60 20.78 11.54 -6.12
N LEU A 61 21.10 11.21 -4.87
CA LEU A 61 22.26 11.78 -4.19
C LEU A 61 23.52 11.58 -5.04
N PRO A 62 24.45 12.56 -5.11
CA PRO A 62 25.68 12.47 -5.91
C PRO A 62 26.56 11.25 -5.60
N ASN A 63 26.40 10.65 -4.41
CA ASN A 63 27.09 9.42 -4.01
C ASN A 63 26.58 8.15 -4.73
N TYR A 64 25.44 8.23 -5.42
CA TYR A 64 24.86 7.14 -6.24
C TYR A 64 25.06 7.38 -7.73
N THR A 65 26.04 8.21 -8.05
CA THR A 65 26.35 8.68 -9.39
C THR A 65 27.77 8.23 -9.74
N ASN A 66 27.97 7.70 -10.94
CA ASN A 66 29.29 7.31 -11.44
C ASN A 66 30.17 8.57 -11.65
N SER A 67 31.47 8.41 -11.86
CA SER A 67 32.43 9.50 -12.10
C SER A 67 32.05 10.48 -13.22
N ASN A 68 31.10 10.11 -14.10
CA ASN A 68 30.61 10.96 -15.19
C ASN A 68 29.33 11.75 -14.85
N GLY A 69 28.79 11.66 -13.63
CA GLY A 69 27.54 12.34 -13.29
C GLY A 69 26.27 11.55 -13.68
N ASP A 70 26.42 10.35 -14.24
CA ASP A 70 25.32 9.45 -14.59
C ASP A 70 24.96 8.47 -13.48
N LEU A 71 23.67 8.15 -13.36
CA LEU A 71 23.16 7.28 -12.31
C LEU A 71 23.51 5.82 -12.61
N ILE A 72 23.90 5.07 -11.58
CA ILE A 72 24.28 3.66 -11.72
C ILE A 72 23.06 2.81 -12.13
N SER A 73 21.84 3.24 -11.73
CA SER A 73 20.58 2.64 -12.18
C SER A 73 19.42 3.64 -12.24
N THR A 74 19.38 4.37 -13.34
CA THR A 74 18.37 5.37 -13.72
C THR A 74 16.93 4.81 -13.73
N GLY A 75 16.71 3.54 -14.04
CA GLY A 75 15.35 2.97 -14.04
C GLY A 75 14.85 2.61 -12.64
N LEU A 76 15.70 1.96 -11.84
CA LEU A 76 15.35 1.49 -10.50
C LEU A 76 15.22 2.64 -9.51
N SER A 77 16.04 3.68 -9.64
CA SER A 77 15.97 4.86 -8.76
C SER A 77 14.61 5.55 -8.82
N LYS A 78 14.12 5.89 -10.01
CA LYS A 78 12.81 6.51 -10.20
C LYS A 78 11.67 5.66 -9.60
N PHE A 79 11.77 4.35 -9.76
CA PHE A 79 10.78 3.42 -9.20
C PHE A 79 10.78 3.44 -7.68
N VAL A 80 11.96 3.37 -7.06
CA VAL A 80 12.12 3.44 -5.60
C VAL A 80 11.66 4.80 -5.06
N GLY A 81 12.04 5.91 -5.71
CA GLY A 81 11.60 7.26 -5.36
C GLY A 81 10.08 7.41 -5.42
N GLY A 82 9.44 6.88 -6.47
CA GLY A 82 7.99 6.85 -6.58
C GLY A 82 7.31 6.02 -5.50
N CYS A 83 7.87 4.86 -5.13
CA CYS A 83 7.37 4.05 -4.02
C CYS A 83 7.56 4.71 -2.64
N LEU A 84 8.60 5.52 -2.46
CA LEU A 84 8.77 6.30 -1.22
C LEU A 84 7.72 7.41 -1.12
N ILE A 85 7.50 8.15 -2.20
CA ILE A 85 6.51 9.24 -2.23
C ILE A 85 5.09 8.68 -2.00
N THR A 86 4.75 7.53 -2.58
CA THR A 86 3.44 6.90 -2.29
C THR A 86 3.29 6.54 -0.82
N PHE A 87 4.35 5.96 -0.23
CA PHE A 87 4.34 5.57 1.17
C PHE A 87 4.10 6.78 2.07
N TYR A 88 4.80 7.89 1.84
CA TYR A 88 4.62 9.11 2.64
C TYR A 88 3.21 9.72 2.48
N MET A 89 2.66 9.72 1.27
CA MET A 89 1.29 10.19 1.03
C MET A 89 0.26 9.32 1.76
N LEU A 90 0.38 7.98 1.66
CA LEU A 90 -0.50 7.06 2.38
C LEU A 90 -0.36 7.18 3.89
N ALA A 91 0.85 7.36 4.40
CA ALA A 91 1.09 7.56 5.82
C ALA A 91 0.37 8.80 6.33
N LEU A 92 0.48 9.94 5.65
CA LEU A 92 -0.25 11.17 6.00
C LEU A 92 -1.77 10.97 5.99
N ILE A 93 -2.30 10.31 4.96
CA ILE A 93 -3.74 10.01 4.87
C ILE A 93 -4.17 9.08 6.01
N ALA A 94 -3.37 8.07 6.33
CA ALA A 94 -3.65 7.14 7.43
C ALA A 94 -3.66 7.86 8.78
N PHE A 95 -2.64 8.68 9.06
CA PHE A 95 -2.61 9.50 10.27
C PHE A 95 -3.82 10.44 10.35
N GLY A 96 -4.15 11.14 9.25
CA GLY A 96 -5.30 12.03 9.19
C GLY A 96 -6.63 11.31 9.45
N THR A 97 -6.82 10.12 8.86
CA THR A 97 -8.05 9.34 9.05
C THR A 97 -8.16 8.77 10.46
N VAL A 98 -7.07 8.31 11.06
CA VAL A 98 -7.04 7.84 12.46
C VAL A 98 -7.39 8.97 13.42
N ILE A 99 -6.77 10.15 13.25
CA ILE A 99 -7.06 11.34 14.07
C ILE A 99 -8.53 11.72 13.95
N TYR A 100 -9.07 11.78 12.73
CA TYR A 100 -10.49 12.09 12.52
C TYR A 100 -11.44 11.05 13.15
N SER A 101 -11.12 9.76 12.99
CA SER A 101 -11.97 8.67 13.47
C SER A 101 -12.01 8.60 14.99
N GLU A 102 -10.85 8.70 15.66
CA GLU A 102 -10.77 8.59 17.11
C GLU A 102 -11.10 9.91 17.81
N LEU A 103 -10.62 11.06 17.33
CA LEU A 103 -10.86 12.34 18.01
C LEU A 103 -12.18 12.98 17.59
N LEU A 104 -12.46 13.11 16.28
CA LEU A 104 -13.64 13.85 15.84
C LEU A 104 -14.92 13.02 15.95
N HIS A 105 -14.92 11.80 15.42
CA HIS A 105 -16.15 11.02 15.35
C HIS A 105 -16.57 10.48 16.72
N LYS A 106 -15.62 9.96 17.50
CA LYS A 106 -15.89 9.27 18.78
C LYS A 106 -16.13 10.25 19.92
N LEU A 107 -15.42 11.39 20.00
CA LEU A 107 -15.64 12.37 21.07
C LEU A 107 -16.87 13.26 20.80
N PHE A 108 -17.09 13.77 19.59
CA PHE A 108 -18.23 14.67 19.33
C PHE A 108 -19.57 13.95 19.22
N LYS A 109 -19.61 12.69 18.76
CA LYS A 109 -20.88 11.95 18.65
C LYS A 109 -21.32 11.33 19.97
N ASN A 110 -20.37 11.01 20.86
CA ASN A 110 -20.66 10.42 22.16
C ASN A 110 -20.88 11.47 23.27
N GLY A 111 -20.57 12.74 23.01
CA GLY A 111 -20.90 13.90 23.87
C GLY A 111 -22.32 14.46 23.68
N LYS A 112 -23.14 13.86 22.80
CA LYS A 112 -24.58 14.11 22.72
C LYS A 112 -25.33 12.96 23.39
N LYS A 113 -25.29 12.93 24.73
CA LYS A 113 -26.35 12.32 25.53
C LYS A 113 -27.11 13.43 26.22
#